data_AF-A0A959ADM7-F1
#
_entry.id   AF-A0A959ADM7-F1
#
_cell.length_a   1.000
_cell.length_b   1.000
_cell.length_c   1.000
_cell.angle_alpha   90.00
_cell.angle_beta   90.00
_cell.angle_gamma   90.00
#
_symmetry.space_group_name_H-M   'P 1'
#
loop_
_entity.id
_entity.type
_entity.pdbx_description
1 polymer ?
#
loop_
_entity_poly.entity_id
_entity_poly.type
_entity_poly.pdbx_seq_one_letter_code
_entity_poly.pdbx_strand_id
1 'polypeptide(L)'
;PDTLKAHVTCREGFLHLHFGNVLQALDNLMEAEKALMGLDEKASLKDFYIRTLVFSGLGELYEQLGEKEKSLEAYKSVLPIVEKHGLRPRLGWHYLNAGRAALARNDSDQAQAHFEKVLKFAASNEAEVKTHALSNLGIIAMMTGNAVRAFNLFGQAAAHYDPPVKPSDFTNLSKIENWRAGLYHELENQEQAEIHFQNAWEIGQKGNDLYHLGQVGQNLASLHAEKGDFQKAFEWQSKVTDLNQQHFRKLRDHERQEIEARYQLERSRQEAQMAKLRVAGLQLRALRAQMNPHFMFNSLNAIQGLVTSGRNADAESYLAKFAKMMRHTLEYSELEEVTLEQEIEFLKQYLDINRKLRFRDKLNPKIIFPKNQDLDDLLIPTMIVQPFVENAIEHGIRPKQAGNLTISFELLEDDERLLKCVIEDDGVGFNKGREKQAAQMSFQKHRSRGMEITTERLNLLHELQGNEGENFIQIADISDLTNGKNTGTRVIVMLPLLDQE
;
A
#
# COMPACT_ATOMS: atom_id res chain seq x y z
N PRO A 1 4.21 -15.44 -12.66
CA PRO A 1 3.81 -14.01 -12.53
C PRO A 1 2.38 -13.87 -12.02
N ASP A 2 1.41 -14.47 -12.72
CA ASP A 2 -0.02 -14.28 -12.41
C ASP A 2 -0.48 -14.96 -11.12
N THR A 3 0.04 -16.16 -10.81
CA THR A 3 -0.27 -16.87 -9.55
C THR A 3 0.30 -16.15 -8.32
N LEU A 4 1.49 -15.56 -8.45
CA LEU A 4 2.08 -14.76 -7.37
C LEU A 4 1.25 -13.50 -7.10
N LYS A 5 0.79 -12.83 -8.17
CA LYS A 5 -0.13 -11.69 -8.05
C LYS A 5 -1.42 -12.11 -7.36
N ALA A 6 -2.03 -13.22 -7.77
CA ALA A 6 -3.24 -13.75 -7.14
C ALA A 6 -3.06 -14.04 -5.63
N HIS A 7 -1.88 -14.53 -5.22
CA HIS A 7 -1.58 -14.74 -3.81
C HIS A 7 -1.50 -13.44 -3.01
N VAL A 8 -0.92 -12.38 -3.58
CA VAL A 8 -0.87 -11.06 -2.96
C VAL A 8 -2.28 -10.49 -2.86
N THR A 9 -3.05 -10.51 -3.94
CA THR A 9 -4.44 -10.03 -3.98
C THR A 9 -5.33 -10.77 -2.97
N CYS A 10 -5.16 -12.09 -2.82
CA CYS A 10 -5.87 -12.86 -1.80
C CYS A 10 -5.53 -12.37 -0.37
N ARG A 11 -4.26 -12.12 -0.07
CA ARG A 11 -3.83 -11.60 1.25
C ARG A 11 -4.38 -10.21 1.51
N GLU A 12 -4.37 -9.34 0.50
CA GLU A 12 -4.97 -8.01 0.58
C GLU A 12 -6.47 -8.09 0.83
N GLY A 13 -7.18 -9.03 0.18
CA GLY A 13 -8.58 -9.31 0.44
C GLY A 13 -8.84 -9.68 1.90
N PHE A 14 -8.04 -10.58 2.49
CA PHE A 14 -8.15 -10.93 3.91
C PHE A 14 -7.77 -9.78 4.85
N LEU A 15 -6.81 -8.93 4.48
CA LEU A 15 -6.49 -7.72 5.24
C LEU A 15 -7.69 -6.77 5.26
N HIS A 16 -8.31 -6.52 4.10
CA HIS A 16 -9.53 -5.71 4.01
C HIS A 16 -10.68 -6.31 4.81
N LEU A 17 -10.86 -7.63 4.75
CA LEU A 17 -11.87 -8.33 5.57
C LEU A 17 -11.61 -8.12 7.06
N HIS A 18 -10.35 -8.22 7.50
CA HIS A 18 -9.97 -7.99 8.89
C HIS A 18 -10.23 -6.55 9.37
N PHE A 19 -10.07 -5.56 8.47
CA PHE A 19 -10.41 -4.16 8.73
C PHE A 19 -11.88 -3.82 8.47
N GLY A 20 -12.73 -4.81 8.18
CA GLY A 20 -14.16 -4.64 7.93
C GLY A 20 -14.52 -4.06 6.56
N ASN A 21 -13.56 -3.84 5.66
CA ASN A 21 -13.77 -3.30 4.30
C ASN A 21 -14.40 -4.34 3.36
N VAL A 22 -15.64 -4.74 3.64
CA VAL A 22 -16.37 -5.84 2.95
C VAL A 22 -16.33 -5.75 1.42
N LEU A 23 -16.56 -4.56 0.84
CA LEU A 23 -16.58 -4.40 -0.62
C LEU A 23 -15.19 -4.58 -1.26
N GLN A 24 -14.15 -3.97 -0.68
CA GLN A 24 -12.77 -4.14 -1.18
C GLN A 24 -12.27 -5.57 -0.97
N ALA A 25 -12.63 -6.19 0.15
CA ALA A 25 -12.34 -7.59 0.40
C ALA A 25 -13.00 -8.49 -0.65
N LEU A 26 -14.26 -8.21 -1.00
CA LEU A 26 -15.00 -8.93 -2.04
C LEU A 26 -14.34 -8.77 -3.41
N ASP A 27 -14.03 -7.54 -3.83
CA ASP A 27 -13.39 -7.27 -5.11
C ASP A 27 -12.04 -8.00 -5.24
N ASN A 28 -11.19 -7.89 -4.22
CA ASN A 28 -9.88 -8.54 -4.20
C ASN A 28 -9.99 -10.07 -4.21
N LEU A 29 -10.89 -10.65 -3.42
CA LEU A 29 -11.06 -12.11 -3.41
C LEU A 29 -11.67 -12.63 -4.71
N MET A 30 -12.58 -11.88 -5.36
CA MET A 30 -13.09 -12.23 -6.69
C MET A 30 -12.02 -12.12 -7.79
N GLU A 31 -11.15 -11.10 -7.72
CA GLU A 31 -10.01 -10.99 -8.64
C GLU A 31 -9.02 -12.15 -8.46
N ALA A 32 -8.71 -12.49 -7.20
CA ALA A 32 -7.87 -13.65 -6.88
C ALA A 32 -8.50 -14.97 -7.34
N GLU A 33 -9.81 -15.14 -7.18
CA GLU A 33 -10.55 -16.31 -7.67
C GLU A 33 -10.39 -16.45 -9.19
N LYS A 34 -10.65 -15.36 -9.93
CA LYS A 34 -10.56 -15.33 -11.39
C LYS A 34 -9.15 -15.68 -11.87
N ALA A 35 -8.12 -15.15 -11.22
CA ALA A 35 -6.73 -15.46 -11.54
C ALA A 35 -6.35 -16.93 -11.27
N LEU A 36 -7.02 -17.59 -10.33
CA LEU A 36 -6.80 -19.00 -9.95
C LEU A 36 -7.76 -19.98 -10.64
N MET A 37 -8.69 -19.50 -11.48
CA MET A 37 -9.76 -20.30 -12.09
C MET A 37 -9.24 -21.31 -13.13
N GLY A 38 -8.01 -21.10 -13.64
CA GLY A 38 -7.35 -21.91 -14.66
C GLY A 38 -6.10 -22.67 -14.21
N LEU A 39 -5.91 -22.92 -12.92
CA LEU A 39 -4.77 -23.72 -12.43
C LEU A 39 -4.75 -25.10 -13.11
N ASP A 40 -3.63 -25.42 -13.75
CA ASP A 40 -3.37 -26.68 -14.42
C ASP A 40 -2.82 -27.74 -13.44
N GLU A 41 -2.67 -29.00 -13.89
CA GLU A 41 -2.17 -30.07 -13.02
C GLU A 41 -0.72 -29.87 -12.54
N LYS A 42 0.02 -28.93 -13.16
CA LYS A 42 1.38 -28.55 -12.78
C LYS A 42 1.42 -27.49 -11.67
N ALA A 43 0.27 -26.92 -11.29
CA ALA A 43 0.18 -25.96 -10.20
C ALA A 43 0.65 -26.56 -8.88
N SER A 44 1.26 -25.71 -8.04
CA SER A 44 1.79 -26.15 -6.76
C SER A 44 0.67 -26.41 -5.74
N LEU A 45 0.96 -27.24 -4.74
CA LEU A 45 0.04 -27.49 -3.62
C LEU A 45 -0.36 -26.17 -2.91
N LYS A 46 0.55 -25.18 -2.90
CA LYS A 46 0.32 -23.86 -2.33
C LYS A 46 -0.74 -23.08 -3.11
N ASP A 47 -0.75 -23.17 -4.44
CA ASP A 47 -1.73 -22.47 -5.28
C ASP A 47 -3.15 -23.01 -5.01
N PHE A 48 -3.29 -24.34 -4.91
CA PHE A 48 -4.55 -24.97 -4.51
C PHE A 48 -4.95 -24.58 -3.09
N TYR A 49 -4.01 -24.55 -2.15
CA TYR A 49 -4.29 -24.08 -0.78
C TYR A 49 -4.80 -22.63 -0.77
N ILE A 50 -4.15 -21.69 -1.47
CA ILE A 50 -4.63 -20.31 -1.54
C ILE A 50 -6.02 -20.23 -2.17
N ARG A 51 -6.29 -21.02 -3.21
CA ARG A 51 -7.63 -21.11 -3.82
C ARG A 51 -8.70 -21.55 -2.81
N THR A 52 -8.39 -22.49 -1.89
CA THR A 52 -9.33 -22.85 -0.81
C THR A 52 -9.59 -21.70 0.18
N LEU A 53 -8.58 -20.86 0.45
CA LEU A 53 -8.75 -19.68 1.29
C LEU A 53 -9.63 -18.64 0.61
N VAL A 54 -9.41 -18.38 -0.69
CA VAL A 54 -10.23 -17.45 -1.47
C VAL A 54 -11.71 -17.83 -1.39
N PHE A 55 -12.06 -19.08 -1.68
CA PHE A 55 -13.44 -19.54 -1.59
C PHE A 55 -14.00 -19.50 -0.16
N SER A 56 -13.18 -19.79 0.86
CA SER A 56 -13.62 -19.68 2.25
C SER A 56 -13.90 -18.22 2.65
N GLY A 57 -13.05 -17.28 2.22
CA GLY A 57 -13.23 -15.85 2.48
C GLY A 57 -14.42 -15.26 1.71
N LEU A 58 -14.64 -15.68 0.45
CA LEU A 58 -15.85 -15.34 -0.30
C LEU A 58 -17.10 -15.88 0.38
N GLY A 59 -17.05 -17.11 0.89
CA GLY A 59 -18.13 -17.71 1.68
C GLY A 59 -18.52 -16.84 2.88
N GLU A 60 -17.54 -16.38 3.65
CA GLU A 60 -17.73 -15.50 4.81
C GLU A 60 -18.30 -14.13 4.40
N LEU A 61 -17.74 -13.50 3.36
CA LEU A 61 -18.24 -12.22 2.85
C LEU A 61 -19.70 -12.30 2.38
N TYR A 62 -20.06 -13.38 1.68
CA TYR A 62 -21.44 -13.59 1.27
C TYR A 62 -22.38 -13.83 2.46
N GLU A 63 -21.93 -14.46 3.56
CA GLU A 63 -22.73 -14.51 4.80
C GLU A 63 -22.97 -13.10 5.38
N GLN A 64 -21.92 -12.27 5.45
CA GLN A 64 -22.03 -10.89 5.94
C GLN A 64 -22.96 -10.02 5.08
N LEU A 65 -22.98 -10.27 3.77
CA LEU A 65 -23.86 -9.58 2.81
C LEU A 65 -25.29 -10.16 2.75
N GLY A 66 -25.57 -11.26 3.46
CA GLY A 66 -26.88 -11.93 3.43
C GLY A 66 -27.14 -12.79 2.18
N GLU A 67 -26.12 -13.02 1.35
CA GLU A 67 -26.17 -13.77 0.09
C GLU A 67 -25.99 -15.29 0.35
N LYS A 68 -27.00 -15.91 0.97
CA LYS A 68 -26.93 -17.30 1.46
C LYS A 68 -26.62 -18.34 0.38
N GLU A 69 -27.17 -18.20 -0.83
CA GLU A 69 -26.89 -19.07 -1.98
C GLU A 69 -25.40 -19.07 -2.32
N LYS A 70 -24.84 -17.89 -2.55
CA LYS A 70 -23.44 -17.70 -2.96
C LYS A 70 -22.47 -18.17 -1.88
N SER A 71 -22.82 -17.93 -0.61
CA SER A 71 -22.02 -18.42 0.52
C SER A 71 -21.88 -19.94 0.51
N LEU A 72 -23.00 -20.66 0.37
CA LEU A 72 -22.98 -22.13 0.32
C LEU A 72 -22.18 -22.64 -0.88
N GLU A 73 -22.35 -22.03 -2.06
CA GLU A 73 -21.63 -22.41 -3.27
C GLU A 73 -20.12 -22.21 -3.13
N ALA A 74 -19.70 -21.09 -2.53
CA ALA A 74 -18.30 -20.80 -2.25
C ALA A 74 -17.69 -21.85 -1.30
N TYR A 75 -18.33 -22.15 -0.17
CA TYR A 75 -17.83 -23.18 0.76
C TYR A 75 -17.82 -24.59 0.13
N LYS A 76 -18.82 -24.94 -0.69
CA LYS A 76 -18.84 -26.22 -1.41
C LYS A 76 -17.71 -26.35 -2.42
N SER A 77 -17.33 -25.25 -3.08
CA SER A 77 -16.25 -25.20 -4.07
C SER A 77 -14.88 -25.55 -3.48
N VAL A 78 -14.71 -25.40 -2.16
CA VAL A 78 -13.49 -25.80 -1.45
C VAL A 78 -13.31 -27.32 -1.39
N LEU A 79 -14.39 -28.07 -1.15
CA LEU A 79 -14.36 -29.49 -0.85
C LEU A 79 -13.65 -30.35 -1.92
N PRO A 80 -13.99 -30.27 -3.22
CA PRO A 80 -13.33 -31.09 -4.24
C PRO A 80 -11.83 -30.76 -4.39
N ILE A 81 -11.43 -29.51 -4.15
CA ILE A 81 -10.03 -29.09 -4.21
C ILE A 81 -9.25 -29.76 -3.07
N VAL A 82 -9.80 -29.68 -1.85
CA VAL A 82 -9.15 -30.25 -0.67
C VAL A 82 -9.04 -31.77 -0.77
N GLU A 83 -10.10 -32.44 -1.24
CA GLU A 83 -10.11 -33.90 -1.40
C GLU A 83 -9.15 -34.36 -2.50
N LYS A 84 -9.17 -33.72 -3.67
CA LYS A 84 -8.30 -34.09 -4.81
C LYS A 84 -6.82 -33.92 -4.50
N HIS A 85 -6.45 -32.83 -3.82
CA HIS A 85 -5.05 -32.48 -3.58
C HIS A 85 -4.54 -32.88 -2.18
N GLY A 86 -5.37 -33.57 -1.38
CA GLY A 86 -4.97 -34.07 -0.07
C GLY A 86 -4.64 -32.98 0.95
N LEU A 87 -5.27 -31.80 0.84
CA LEU A 87 -5.09 -30.64 1.73
C LEU A 87 -5.77 -30.86 3.09
N ARG A 88 -5.47 -31.97 3.76
CA ARG A 88 -6.14 -32.41 4.99
C ARG A 88 -6.08 -31.42 6.16
N PRO A 89 -4.99 -30.64 6.40
CA PRO A 89 -4.99 -29.65 7.48
C PRO A 89 -6.12 -28.64 7.22
N ARG A 90 -7.13 -28.59 8.10
CA ARG A 90 -8.37 -27.78 7.99
C ARG A 90 -9.52 -28.35 7.15
N LEU A 91 -9.45 -29.57 6.63
CA LEU A 91 -10.59 -30.20 5.94
C LEU A 91 -11.86 -30.24 6.82
N GLY A 92 -11.69 -30.49 8.13
CA GLY A 92 -12.80 -30.43 9.09
C GLY A 92 -13.47 -29.05 9.14
N TRP A 93 -12.69 -27.96 9.07
CA TRP A 93 -13.22 -26.59 9.12
C TRP A 93 -14.00 -26.24 7.85
N HIS A 94 -13.55 -26.70 6.68
CA HIS A 94 -14.29 -26.49 5.43
C HIS A 94 -15.61 -27.24 5.43
N TYR A 95 -15.64 -28.48 5.93
CA TYR A 95 -16.89 -29.21 6.12
C TYR A 95 -17.82 -28.56 7.14
N LEU A 96 -17.27 -28.02 8.23
CA LEU A 96 -18.04 -27.29 9.22
C LEU A 96 -18.70 -26.05 8.61
N ASN A 97 -17.97 -25.26 7.82
CA ASN A 97 -18.50 -24.06 7.17
C ASN A 97 -19.58 -24.40 6.14
N ALA A 98 -19.35 -25.40 5.28
CA ALA A 98 -20.35 -25.87 4.33
C ALA A 98 -21.62 -26.37 5.03
N GLY A 99 -21.47 -27.10 6.15
CA GLY A 99 -22.60 -27.55 6.96
C GLY A 99 -23.40 -26.40 7.58
N ARG A 100 -22.72 -25.38 8.13
CA ARG A 100 -23.37 -24.17 8.69
C ARG A 100 -24.12 -23.38 7.61
N ALA A 101 -23.51 -23.19 6.44
CA ALA A 101 -24.14 -22.51 5.32
C ALA A 101 -25.37 -23.27 4.79
N ALA A 102 -25.32 -24.62 4.77
CA ALA A 102 -26.47 -25.45 4.43
C ALA A 102 -27.61 -25.31 5.46
N LEU A 103 -27.27 -25.33 6.75
CA LEU A 103 -28.24 -25.15 7.84
C LEU A 103 -28.91 -23.77 7.78
N ALA A 104 -28.16 -22.71 7.43
CA ALA A 104 -28.70 -21.35 7.25
C ALA A 104 -29.73 -21.22 6.11
N ARG A 105 -29.77 -22.21 5.21
CA ARG A 105 -30.78 -22.39 4.15
C ARG A 105 -31.91 -23.33 4.53
N ASN A 106 -31.95 -23.82 5.77
CA ASN A 106 -32.86 -24.86 6.24
C ASN A 106 -32.69 -26.21 5.51
N ASP A 107 -31.50 -26.49 4.95
CA ASP A 107 -31.17 -27.81 4.37
C ASP A 107 -30.47 -28.68 5.41
N SER A 108 -31.27 -29.24 6.33
CA SER A 108 -30.78 -30.04 7.46
C SER A 108 -30.08 -31.33 7.01
N ASP A 109 -30.50 -31.93 5.89
CA ASP A 109 -29.93 -33.19 5.39
C ASP A 109 -28.49 -32.98 4.89
N GLN A 110 -28.26 -31.93 4.09
CA GLN A 110 -26.91 -31.59 3.65
C GLN A 110 -26.05 -31.12 4.81
N ALA A 111 -26.60 -30.31 5.72
CA ALA A 111 -25.89 -29.86 6.91
C ALA A 111 -25.41 -31.05 7.75
N GLN A 112 -26.30 -32.01 8.03
CA GLN A 112 -25.98 -33.22 8.77
C GLN A 112 -24.86 -34.02 8.07
N ALA A 113 -24.98 -34.25 6.76
CA ALA A 113 -23.97 -34.99 5.99
C ALA A 113 -22.59 -34.31 6.07
N HIS A 114 -22.53 -32.98 6.03
CA HIS A 114 -21.27 -32.24 6.18
C HIS A 114 -20.69 -32.35 7.60
N PHE A 115 -21.50 -32.21 8.65
CA PHE A 115 -21.01 -32.33 10.03
C PHE A 115 -20.55 -33.76 10.36
N GLU A 116 -21.22 -34.79 9.87
CA GLU A 116 -20.78 -36.19 10.03
C GLU A 116 -19.43 -36.44 9.35
N LYS A 117 -19.16 -35.78 8.20
CA LYS A 117 -17.85 -35.82 7.56
C LYS A 117 -16.77 -35.12 8.41
N VAL A 118 -17.09 -34.07 9.17
CA VAL A 118 -16.15 -33.49 10.14
C VAL A 118 -15.73 -34.54 11.15
N LEU A 119 -16.67 -35.27 11.76
CA LEU A 119 -16.35 -36.29 12.75
C LEU A 119 -15.50 -37.43 12.19
N LYS A 120 -15.70 -37.77 10.91
CA LYS A 120 -14.96 -38.81 10.21
C LYS A 120 -13.52 -38.40 9.85
N PHE A 121 -13.31 -37.15 9.42
CA PHE A 121 -12.04 -36.72 8.82
C PHE A 121 -11.21 -35.77 9.67
N ALA A 122 -11.79 -35.10 10.67
CA ALA A 122 -11.05 -34.22 11.54
C ALA A 122 -9.98 -34.99 12.32
N ALA A 123 -8.76 -34.46 12.32
CA ALA A 123 -7.63 -35.11 12.97
C ALA A 123 -7.83 -35.22 14.49
N SER A 124 -7.05 -36.08 15.15
CA SER A 124 -7.16 -36.28 16.62
C SER A 124 -6.89 -35.00 17.41
N ASN A 125 -6.06 -34.09 16.88
CA ASN A 125 -5.74 -32.79 17.46
C ASN A 125 -6.74 -31.68 17.11
N GLU A 126 -7.73 -31.92 16.24
CA GLU A 126 -8.77 -30.95 15.89
C GLU A 126 -10.00 -31.11 16.80
N ALA A 127 -9.80 -31.01 18.11
CA ALA A 127 -10.90 -31.16 19.07
C ALA A 127 -11.99 -30.07 18.86
N GLU A 128 -11.58 -28.82 18.64
CA GLU A 128 -12.49 -27.68 18.51
C GLU A 128 -13.48 -27.84 17.34
N VAL A 129 -13.02 -28.23 16.15
CA VAL A 129 -13.89 -28.39 14.98
C VAL A 129 -14.88 -29.56 15.16
N LYS A 130 -14.45 -30.64 15.82
CA LYS A 130 -15.31 -31.76 16.17
C LYS A 130 -16.39 -31.34 17.14
N THR A 131 -16.03 -30.56 18.15
CA THR A 131 -16.98 -30.02 19.12
C THR A 131 -18.04 -29.15 18.45
N HIS A 132 -17.63 -28.26 17.53
CA HIS A 132 -18.59 -27.47 16.76
C HIS A 132 -19.51 -28.34 15.89
N ALA A 133 -18.99 -29.40 15.26
CA ALA A 133 -19.80 -30.32 14.48
C ALA A 133 -20.81 -31.09 15.36
N LEU A 134 -20.39 -31.59 16.52
CA LEU A 134 -21.26 -32.26 17.50
C LEU A 134 -22.38 -31.32 17.97
N SER A 135 -22.05 -30.07 18.31
CA SER A 135 -23.04 -29.06 18.70
C SER A 135 -24.07 -28.81 17.60
N ASN A 136 -23.63 -28.62 16.35
CA ASN A 136 -24.57 -28.39 15.24
C ASN A 136 -25.44 -29.63 14.93
N LEU A 137 -24.87 -30.84 15.01
CA LEU A 137 -25.67 -32.07 14.91
C LEU A 137 -26.69 -32.18 16.04
N GLY A 138 -26.33 -31.73 17.24
CA GLY A 138 -27.25 -31.67 18.39
C GLY A 138 -28.41 -30.70 18.12
N ILE A 139 -28.14 -29.53 17.55
CA ILE A 139 -29.18 -28.56 17.13
C ILE A 139 -30.10 -29.18 16.07
N ILE A 140 -29.56 -29.86 15.06
CA ILE A 140 -30.38 -30.56 14.04
C ILE A 140 -31.24 -31.64 14.70
N ALA A 141 -30.68 -32.43 15.61
CA ALA A 141 -31.42 -33.45 16.34
C ALA A 141 -32.56 -32.86 17.19
N MET A 142 -32.32 -31.71 17.83
CA MET A 142 -33.34 -30.96 18.56
C MET A 142 -34.46 -30.47 17.62
N MET A 143 -34.11 -29.81 16.51
CA MET A 143 -35.08 -29.32 15.51
C MET A 143 -35.92 -30.43 14.87
N THR A 144 -35.39 -31.66 14.79
CA THR A 144 -36.09 -32.83 14.25
C THR A 144 -36.86 -33.63 15.32
N GLY A 145 -36.90 -33.15 16.56
CA GLY A 145 -37.63 -33.78 17.66
C GLY A 145 -36.94 -35.01 18.26
N ASN A 146 -35.67 -35.28 17.92
CA ASN A 146 -34.91 -36.40 18.46
C ASN A 146 -34.11 -35.99 19.71
N ALA A 147 -34.82 -35.76 20.81
CA ALA A 147 -34.25 -35.28 22.07
C ALA A 147 -33.12 -36.19 22.61
N VAL A 148 -33.26 -37.52 22.50
CA VAL A 148 -32.24 -38.47 22.99
C VAL A 148 -30.92 -38.31 22.23
N ARG A 149 -30.99 -38.19 20.89
CA ARG A 149 -29.81 -37.95 20.05
C ARG A 149 -29.20 -36.58 20.38
N ALA A 150 -30.04 -35.56 20.55
CA ALA A 150 -29.59 -34.21 20.88
C ALA A 150 -28.83 -34.14 22.22
N PHE A 151 -29.38 -34.74 23.30
CA PHE A 151 -28.70 -34.82 24.59
C PHE A 151 -27.34 -35.51 24.52
N ASN A 152 -27.27 -36.64 23.79
CA ASN A 152 -26.02 -37.37 23.63
C ASN A 152 -24.96 -36.50 22.90
N LEU A 153 -25.34 -35.86 21.80
CA LEU A 153 -24.44 -35.01 21.02
C LEU A 153 -23.97 -33.78 21.81
N PHE A 154 -24.88 -33.11 22.53
CA PHE A 154 -24.51 -31.99 23.40
C PHE A 154 -23.62 -32.45 24.57
N GLY A 155 -23.86 -33.63 25.15
CA GLY A 155 -23.00 -34.19 26.19
C GLY A 155 -21.58 -34.48 25.68
N GLN A 156 -21.44 -35.06 24.48
CA GLN A 156 -20.13 -35.26 23.85
C GLN A 156 -19.44 -33.93 23.55
N ALA A 157 -20.17 -32.92 23.08
CA ALA A 157 -19.62 -31.60 22.82
C ALA A 157 -19.16 -30.89 24.11
N ALA A 158 -19.96 -30.95 25.18
CA ALA A 158 -19.64 -30.35 26.47
C ALA A 158 -18.37 -30.96 27.09
N ALA A 159 -18.19 -32.28 26.97
CA ALA A 159 -17.02 -32.98 27.49
C ALA A 159 -15.69 -32.49 26.91
N HIS A 160 -15.69 -31.87 25.72
CA HIS A 160 -14.49 -31.27 25.14
C HIS A 160 -14.08 -29.94 25.79
N TYR A 161 -14.99 -29.29 26.52
CA TYR A 161 -14.73 -28.04 27.22
C TYR A 161 -14.64 -28.22 28.73
N ASP A 162 -14.57 -29.44 29.26
CA ASP A 162 -14.48 -29.71 30.70
C ASP A 162 -13.09 -30.27 31.09
N PRO A 163 -12.26 -29.52 31.86
CA PRO A 163 -12.51 -28.16 32.35
C PRO A 163 -12.24 -27.08 31.28
N PRO A 164 -12.95 -25.94 31.30
CA PRO A 164 -12.78 -24.87 30.33
C PRO A 164 -11.47 -24.09 30.59
N VAL A 165 -10.72 -23.76 29.53
CA VAL A 165 -9.37 -23.19 29.65
C VAL A 165 -9.29 -21.74 29.17
N LYS A 166 -9.93 -21.42 28.04
CA LYS A 166 -9.95 -20.05 27.46
C LYS A 166 -11.36 -19.44 27.50
N PRO A 167 -11.50 -18.10 27.44
CA PRO A 167 -12.82 -17.44 27.43
C PRO A 167 -13.81 -17.99 26.40
N SER A 168 -13.34 -18.37 25.21
CA SER A 168 -14.21 -18.97 24.19
C SER A 168 -14.74 -20.35 24.59
N ASP A 169 -14.01 -21.12 25.40
CA ASP A 169 -14.49 -22.41 25.92
C ASP A 169 -15.66 -22.20 26.88
N PHE A 170 -15.56 -21.21 27.77
CA PHE A 170 -16.66 -20.82 28.66
C PHE A 170 -17.90 -20.41 27.85
N THR A 171 -17.74 -19.58 26.83
CA THR A 171 -18.85 -19.18 25.95
C THR A 171 -19.47 -20.37 25.23
N ASN A 172 -18.65 -21.27 24.67
CA ASN A 172 -19.15 -22.42 23.93
C ASN A 172 -19.82 -23.46 24.84
N LEU A 173 -19.26 -23.72 26.02
CA LEU A 173 -19.88 -24.59 27.02
C LEU A 173 -21.21 -24.00 27.52
N SER A 174 -21.25 -22.70 27.77
CA SER A 174 -22.49 -21.99 28.13
C SER A 174 -23.55 -22.11 27.03
N LYS A 175 -23.19 -22.02 25.74
CA LYS A 175 -24.12 -22.25 24.61
C LYS A 175 -24.69 -23.67 24.62
N ILE A 176 -23.84 -24.67 24.88
CA ILE A 176 -24.26 -26.08 24.96
C ILE A 176 -25.21 -26.30 26.13
N GLU A 177 -24.89 -25.78 27.31
CA GLU A 177 -25.76 -25.85 28.49
C GLU A 177 -27.12 -25.16 28.25
N ASN A 178 -27.13 -24.03 27.54
CA ASN A 178 -28.37 -23.35 27.14
C ASN A 178 -29.21 -24.19 26.17
N TRP A 179 -28.61 -24.90 25.21
CA TRP A 179 -29.36 -25.82 24.34
C TRP A 179 -29.88 -27.05 25.10
N ARG A 180 -29.11 -27.60 26.03
CA ARG A 180 -29.57 -28.69 26.91
C ARG A 180 -30.74 -28.25 27.79
N ALA A 181 -30.71 -27.02 28.29
CA ALA A 181 -31.82 -26.43 29.03
C ALA A 181 -33.09 -26.33 28.16
N GLY A 182 -32.95 -25.89 26.90
CA GLY A 182 -34.03 -25.86 25.92
C GLY A 182 -34.65 -27.24 25.68
N LEU A 183 -33.84 -28.29 25.57
CA LEU A 183 -34.36 -29.67 25.46
C LEU A 183 -35.16 -30.10 26.69
N TYR A 184 -34.69 -29.81 27.90
CA TYR A 184 -35.46 -30.11 29.11
C TYR A 184 -36.75 -29.32 29.19
N HIS A 185 -36.74 -28.07 28.70
CA HIS A 185 -37.92 -27.23 28.62
C HIS A 185 -38.95 -27.78 27.63
N GLU A 186 -38.54 -28.20 26.44
CA GLU A 186 -39.41 -28.87 25.44
C GLU A 186 -40.01 -30.18 25.97
N LEU A 187 -39.30 -30.88 26.85
CA LEU A 187 -39.78 -32.10 27.52
C LEU A 187 -40.60 -31.82 28.79
N GLU A 188 -41.02 -30.58 29.01
CA GLU A 188 -41.79 -30.12 30.18
C GLU A 188 -41.08 -30.35 31.54
N ASN A 189 -39.77 -30.64 31.53
CA ASN A 189 -38.97 -30.80 32.74
C ASN A 189 -38.40 -29.45 33.19
N GLN A 190 -39.27 -28.64 33.78
CA GLN A 190 -38.95 -27.27 34.18
C GLN A 190 -37.87 -27.14 35.26
N GLU A 191 -37.66 -28.18 36.08
CA GLU A 191 -36.62 -28.18 37.11
C GLU A 191 -35.24 -28.33 36.48
N GLN A 192 -35.05 -29.32 35.62
CA GLN A 192 -33.79 -29.52 34.90
C GLN A 192 -33.50 -28.38 33.92
N ALA A 193 -34.52 -27.84 33.27
CA ALA A 193 -34.37 -26.67 32.41
C ALA A 193 -33.79 -25.48 33.18
N GLU A 194 -34.32 -25.18 34.37
CA GLU A 194 -33.82 -24.07 35.19
C GLU A 194 -32.37 -24.28 35.63
N ILE A 195 -32.01 -25.48 36.07
CA ILE A 195 -30.63 -25.83 36.47
C ILE A 195 -29.65 -25.59 35.30
N HIS A 196 -29.98 -26.10 34.11
CA HIS A 196 -29.12 -25.96 32.95
C HIS A 196 -29.03 -24.51 32.45
N PHE A 197 -30.12 -23.73 32.51
CA PHE A 197 -30.04 -22.30 32.18
C PHE A 197 -29.20 -21.51 33.21
N GLN A 198 -29.32 -21.83 34.51
CA GLN A 198 -28.49 -21.20 35.55
C GLN A 198 -27.00 -21.54 35.36
N ASN A 199 -26.68 -22.81 35.07
CA ASN A 199 -25.32 -23.23 34.75
C ASN A 199 -24.80 -22.49 33.50
N ALA A 200 -25.61 -22.39 32.45
CA ALA A 200 -25.25 -21.64 31.24
C ALA A 200 -24.92 -20.18 31.57
N TRP A 201 -25.71 -19.55 32.44
CA TRP A 201 -25.49 -18.17 32.87
C TRP A 201 -24.17 -18.02 33.64
N GLU A 202 -23.94 -18.85 34.66
CA GLU A 202 -22.74 -18.79 35.50
C GLU A 202 -21.45 -19.04 34.71
N ILE A 203 -21.46 -20.04 33.83
CA ILE A 203 -20.33 -20.35 32.95
C ILE A 203 -20.13 -19.20 31.95
N GLY A 204 -21.22 -18.70 31.35
CA GLY A 204 -21.19 -17.65 30.32
C GLY A 204 -20.60 -16.33 30.82
N GLN A 205 -20.75 -16.00 32.11
CA GLN A 205 -20.14 -14.80 32.70
C GLN A 205 -18.61 -14.77 32.57
N LYS A 206 -17.98 -15.95 32.56
CA LYS A 206 -16.52 -16.09 32.38
C LYS A 206 -16.09 -16.01 30.91
N GLY A 207 -17.02 -16.18 29.97
CA GLY A 207 -16.78 -16.13 28.53
C GLY A 207 -16.88 -14.74 27.90
N ASN A 208 -17.49 -13.77 28.60
CA ASN A 208 -17.60 -12.36 28.20
C ASN A 208 -18.34 -12.12 26.86
N ASP A 209 -19.19 -13.05 26.42
CA ASP A 209 -20.10 -12.89 25.28
C ASP A 209 -21.44 -12.30 25.78
N LEU A 210 -21.53 -10.96 25.77
CA LEU A 210 -22.71 -10.24 26.28
C LEU A 210 -23.99 -10.57 25.49
N TYR A 211 -23.87 -10.84 24.19
CA TYR A 211 -25.00 -11.17 23.35
C TYR A 211 -25.58 -12.53 23.74
N HIS A 212 -24.71 -13.54 23.89
CA HIS A 212 -25.11 -14.86 24.37
C HIS A 212 -25.69 -14.82 25.79
N LEU A 213 -25.08 -14.07 26.71
CA LEU A 213 -25.62 -13.89 28.06
C LEU A 213 -27.02 -13.26 28.04
N GLY A 214 -27.28 -12.32 27.12
CA GLY A 214 -28.60 -11.77 26.88
C GLY A 214 -29.63 -12.84 26.50
N GLN A 215 -29.26 -13.79 25.63
CA GLN A 215 -30.13 -14.91 25.24
C GLN A 215 -30.42 -15.84 26.42
N VAL A 216 -29.40 -16.22 27.20
CA VAL A 216 -29.59 -17.08 28.38
C VAL A 216 -30.50 -16.40 29.41
N GLY A 217 -30.27 -15.11 29.68
CA GLY A 217 -31.10 -14.33 30.59
C GLY A 217 -32.55 -14.21 30.11
N GLN A 218 -32.77 -14.10 28.79
CA GLN A 218 -34.11 -14.06 28.21
C GLN A 218 -34.83 -15.41 28.38
N ASN A 219 -34.13 -16.52 28.19
CA ASN A 219 -34.69 -17.85 28.43
C ASN A 219 -35.07 -18.06 29.90
N LEU A 220 -34.24 -17.60 30.84
CA LEU A 220 -34.56 -17.61 32.27
C LEU A 220 -35.78 -16.74 32.60
N ALA A 221 -35.89 -15.55 32.00
CA ALA A 221 -37.04 -14.68 32.17
C ALA A 221 -38.33 -15.37 31.69
N SER A 222 -38.32 -15.96 30.50
CA SER A 222 -39.45 -16.70 29.93
C SER A 222 -39.84 -17.89 30.81
N LEU A 223 -38.87 -18.71 31.25
CA LEU A 223 -39.12 -19.86 32.11
C LEU A 223 -39.80 -19.47 33.43
N HIS A 224 -39.33 -18.39 34.08
CA HIS A 224 -39.95 -17.91 35.31
C HIS A 224 -41.35 -17.31 35.08
N ALA A 225 -41.57 -16.63 33.94
CA ALA A 225 -42.89 -16.11 33.58
C ALA A 225 -43.90 -17.24 33.36
N GLU A 226 -43.49 -18.33 32.68
CA GLU A 226 -44.32 -19.53 32.47
C GLU A 226 -44.66 -20.23 33.79
N LYS A 227 -43.74 -20.23 34.76
CA LYS A 227 -43.98 -20.72 36.14
C LYS A 227 -44.91 -19.81 36.96
N GLY A 228 -45.23 -18.61 36.46
CA GLY A 228 -45.99 -17.58 37.18
C GLY A 228 -45.18 -16.75 38.18
N ASP A 229 -43.84 -16.91 38.22
CA ASP A 229 -42.94 -16.11 39.05
C ASP A 229 -42.55 -14.83 38.31
N PHE A 230 -43.51 -13.90 38.23
CA PHE A 230 -43.32 -12.63 37.51
C PHE A 230 -42.25 -11.73 38.14
N GLN A 231 -41.97 -11.88 39.43
CA GLN A 231 -40.91 -11.12 40.09
C GLN A 231 -39.54 -11.53 39.54
N LYS A 232 -39.22 -12.83 39.55
CA LYS A 232 -37.95 -13.31 38.97
C LYS A 232 -37.88 -13.06 37.47
N ALA A 233 -38.99 -13.22 36.75
CA ALA A 233 -39.04 -12.91 35.32
C ALA A 233 -38.66 -11.44 35.05
N PHE A 234 -39.18 -10.50 35.85
CA PHE A 234 -38.84 -9.08 35.75
C PHE A 234 -37.37 -8.79 36.10
N GLU A 235 -36.82 -9.44 37.13
CA GLU A 235 -35.41 -9.31 37.51
C GLU A 235 -34.47 -9.76 36.38
N TRP A 236 -34.78 -10.90 35.74
CA TRP A 236 -34.04 -11.38 34.57
C TRP A 236 -34.19 -10.44 33.37
N GLN A 237 -35.41 -9.98 33.09
CA GLN A 237 -35.65 -9.04 32.00
C GLN A 237 -34.88 -7.72 32.19
N SER A 238 -34.74 -7.25 33.44
CA SER A 238 -33.94 -6.07 33.78
C SER A 238 -32.45 -6.29 33.51
N LYS A 239 -31.89 -7.45 33.90
CA LYS A 239 -30.51 -7.86 33.59
C LYS A 239 -30.26 -7.94 32.08
N VAL A 240 -31.18 -8.55 31.33
CA VAL A 240 -31.09 -8.67 29.86
C VAL A 240 -31.08 -7.29 29.20
N THR A 241 -31.91 -6.37 29.70
CA THR A 241 -31.97 -5.00 29.17
C THR A 241 -30.64 -4.28 29.34
N ASP A 242 -30.01 -4.39 30.52
CA ASP A 242 -28.69 -3.81 30.78
C ASP A 242 -27.60 -4.45 29.91
N LEU A 243 -27.55 -5.78 29.83
CA LEU A 243 -26.60 -6.51 28.98
C LEU A 243 -26.71 -6.11 27.50
N ASN A 244 -27.92 -6.02 26.98
CA ASN A 244 -28.16 -5.61 25.59
C ASN A 244 -27.70 -4.16 25.37
N GLN A 245 -27.98 -3.25 26.31
CA GLN A 245 -27.48 -1.88 26.23
C GLN A 245 -25.95 -1.85 26.19
N GLN A 246 -25.27 -2.63 27.05
CA GLN A 246 -23.81 -2.73 27.04
C GLN A 246 -23.27 -3.31 25.72
N HIS A 247 -23.88 -4.38 25.23
CA HIS A 247 -23.50 -5.02 23.96
C HIS A 247 -23.62 -4.04 22.78
N PHE A 248 -24.77 -3.38 22.62
CA PHE A 248 -24.98 -2.43 21.54
C PHE A 248 -24.13 -1.16 21.68
N ARG A 249 -23.77 -0.72 22.90
CA ARG A 249 -22.80 0.37 23.09
C ARG A 249 -21.43 -0.02 22.54
N LYS A 250 -20.91 -1.20 22.91
CA LYS A 250 -19.63 -1.72 22.39
C LYS A 250 -19.64 -1.85 20.86
N LEU A 251 -20.72 -2.37 20.29
CA LEU A 251 -20.86 -2.53 18.84
C LEU A 251 -20.79 -1.17 18.12
N ARG A 252 -21.57 -0.17 18.58
CA ARG A 252 -21.55 1.19 18.01
C ARG A 252 -20.21 1.89 18.17
N ASP A 253 -19.52 1.69 19.31
CA ASP A 253 -18.19 2.26 19.52
C ASP A 253 -17.16 1.66 18.54
N HIS A 254 -17.24 0.35 18.28
CA HIS A 254 -16.41 -0.32 17.28
C HIS A 254 -16.70 0.20 15.86
N GLU A 255 -17.97 0.29 15.46
CA GLU A 255 -18.38 0.86 14.17
C GLU A 255 -17.87 2.30 14.01
N ARG A 256 -17.94 3.12 15.06
CA ARG A 256 -17.42 4.50 15.04
C ARG A 256 -15.92 4.54 14.81
N GLN A 257 -15.16 3.69 15.52
CA GLN A 257 -13.69 3.60 15.36
C GLN A 257 -13.30 3.16 13.95
N GLU A 258 -14.03 2.20 13.38
CA GLU A 258 -13.78 1.71 12.03
C GLU A 258 -14.02 2.81 10.97
N ILE A 259 -15.13 3.54 11.08
CA ILE A 259 -15.45 4.65 10.18
C ILE A 259 -14.38 5.76 10.27
N GLU A 260 -13.94 6.11 11.48
CA GLU A 260 -12.90 7.12 11.68
C GLU A 260 -11.58 6.70 11.03
N ALA A 261 -11.16 5.45 11.22
CA ALA A 261 -9.94 4.92 10.60
C ALA A 261 -10.00 4.97 9.06
N ARG A 262 -11.15 4.62 8.46
CA ARG A 262 -11.35 4.72 7.02
C ARG A 262 -11.27 6.15 6.51
N TYR A 263 -11.91 7.09 7.21
CA TYR A 263 -11.89 8.50 6.85
C TYR A 263 -10.46 9.07 6.83
N GLN A 264 -9.67 8.78 7.86
CA GLN A 264 -8.26 9.22 7.92
C GLN A 264 -7.41 8.65 6.78
N LEU A 265 -7.61 7.37 6.45
CA LEU A 265 -6.90 6.72 5.34
C LEU A 265 -7.24 7.36 3.98
N GLU A 266 -8.53 7.60 3.73
CA GLU A 266 -8.98 8.22 2.48
C GLU A 266 -8.43 9.65 2.33
N ARG A 267 -8.44 10.41 3.43
CA ARG A 267 -7.84 11.74 3.47
C ARG A 267 -6.33 11.71 3.16
N SER A 268 -5.58 10.80 3.78
CA SER A 268 -4.14 10.66 3.53
C SER A 268 -3.84 10.31 2.06
N ARG A 269 -4.66 9.44 1.45
CA ARG A 269 -4.55 9.12 0.01
C ARG A 269 -4.80 10.33 -0.87
N GLN A 270 -5.82 11.13 -0.58
CA GLN A 270 -6.12 12.35 -1.32
C GLN A 270 -4.98 13.37 -1.21
N GLU A 271 -4.43 13.56 -0.01
CA GLU A 271 -3.29 14.45 0.24
C GLU A 271 -2.05 14.00 -0.57
N ALA A 272 -1.75 12.70 -0.58
CA ALA A 272 -0.65 12.13 -1.37
C ALA A 272 -0.87 12.30 -2.89
N GLN A 273 -2.09 12.11 -3.38
CA GLN A 273 -2.41 12.31 -4.80
C GLN A 273 -2.26 13.77 -5.22
N MET A 274 -2.69 14.71 -4.37
CA MET A 274 -2.51 16.14 -4.61
C MET A 274 -1.03 16.55 -4.63
N ALA A 275 -0.21 15.97 -3.75
CA ALA A 275 1.24 16.19 -3.77
C ALA A 275 1.86 15.73 -5.10
N LYS A 276 1.52 14.54 -5.60
CA LYS A 276 1.99 14.04 -6.90
C LYS A 276 1.62 14.98 -8.06
N LEU A 277 0.37 15.47 -8.09
CA LEU A 277 -0.06 16.43 -9.11
C LEU A 277 0.71 17.76 -9.04
N ARG A 278 1.05 18.22 -7.84
CA ARG A 278 1.86 19.44 -7.65
C ARG A 278 3.27 19.25 -8.19
N VAL A 279 3.88 18.10 -7.98
CA VAL A 279 5.19 17.71 -8.54
C VAL A 279 5.13 17.75 -10.06
N ALA A 280 4.15 17.07 -10.67
CA ALA A 280 3.97 17.07 -12.13
C ALA A 280 3.76 18.48 -12.69
N GLY A 281 2.98 19.31 -11.99
CA GLY A 281 2.76 20.71 -12.36
C GLY A 281 4.02 21.59 -12.25
N LEU A 282 4.96 21.25 -11.36
CA LEU A 282 6.27 21.90 -11.25
C LEU A 282 7.24 21.38 -12.31
N GLN A 283 7.25 20.07 -12.60
CA GLN A 283 8.00 19.48 -13.71
C GLN A 283 7.65 20.20 -15.03
N LEU A 284 6.36 20.29 -15.38
CA LEU A 284 5.90 20.99 -16.59
C LEU A 284 6.31 22.47 -16.65
N ARG A 285 6.38 23.14 -15.50
CA ARG A 285 6.86 24.53 -15.42
C ARG A 285 8.37 24.63 -15.60
N ALA A 286 9.14 23.72 -15.01
CA ALA A 286 10.59 23.62 -15.19
C ALA A 286 10.94 23.35 -16.65
N LEU A 287 10.27 22.38 -17.27
CA LEU A 287 10.36 22.07 -18.70
C LEU A 287 10.16 23.31 -19.59
N ARG A 288 9.07 24.04 -19.36
CA ARG A 288 8.75 25.26 -20.14
C ARG A 288 9.80 26.35 -19.95
N ALA A 289 10.40 26.45 -18.77
CA ALA A 289 11.47 27.41 -18.50
C ALA A 289 12.80 27.00 -19.17
N GLN A 290 13.03 25.71 -19.38
CA GLN A 290 14.27 25.14 -19.92
C GLN A 290 14.37 25.13 -21.45
N MET A 291 13.26 25.36 -22.16
CA MET A 291 13.27 25.74 -23.58
C MET A 291 13.80 27.17 -23.73
N ASN A 292 15.05 27.41 -23.32
CA ASN A 292 15.72 28.69 -23.19
C ASN A 292 15.77 29.40 -24.56
N PRO A 293 14.88 30.38 -24.83
CA PRO A 293 14.78 30.99 -26.16
C PRO A 293 16.09 31.67 -26.56
N HIS A 294 16.84 32.17 -25.58
CA HIS A 294 18.10 32.86 -25.80
C HIS A 294 19.23 31.90 -26.23
N PHE A 295 19.30 30.67 -25.69
CA PHE A 295 20.23 29.67 -26.21
C PHE A 295 19.89 29.29 -27.66
N MET A 296 18.60 29.10 -27.97
CA MET A 296 18.11 28.81 -29.32
C MET A 296 18.48 29.90 -30.32
N PHE A 297 18.16 31.16 -30.01
CA PHE A 297 18.48 32.29 -30.88
C PHE A 297 19.99 32.44 -31.10
N ASN A 298 20.79 32.27 -30.06
CA ASN A 298 22.24 32.44 -30.17
C ASN A 298 22.92 31.31 -30.96
N SER A 299 22.49 30.06 -30.76
CA SER A 299 23.00 28.91 -31.51
C SER A 299 22.61 29.01 -32.99
N LEU A 300 21.38 29.42 -33.30
CA LEU A 300 20.93 29.68 -34.66
C LEU A 300 21.69 30.84 -35.32
N ASN A 301 21.92 31.94 -34.61
CA ASN A 301 22.70 33.07 -35.12
C ASN A 301 24.17 32.69 -35.39
N ALA A 302 24.77 31.85 -34.55
CA ALA A 302 26.13 31.36 -34.77
C ALA A 302 26.22 30.41 -35.98
N ILE A 303 25.23 29.53 -36.15
CA ILE A 303 25.11 28.67 -37.34
C ILE A 303 24.91 29.54 -38.60
N GLN A 304 24.05 30.54 -38.55
CA GLN A 304 23.86 31.51 -39.64
C GLN A 304 25.17 32.22 -40.00
N GLY A 305 25.97 32.60 -38.99
CA GLY A 305 27.30 33.20 -39.19
C GLY A 305 28.31 32.27 -39.90
N LEU A 306 28.24 30.96 -39.68
CA LEU A 306 29.08 29.98 -40.38
C LEU A 306 28.68 29.84 -41.85
N VAL A 307 27.38 29.82 -42.13
CA VAL A 307 26.83 29.78 -43.50
C VAL A 307 27.23 31.04 -44.28
N THR A 308 27.07 32.23 -43.68
CA THR A 308 27.44 33.49 -44.35
C THR A 308 28.95 33.66 -44.53
N SER A 309 29.77 32.98 -43.72
CA SER A 309 31.24 32.98 -43.84
C SER A 309 31.78 31.90 -44.80
N GLY A 310 30.90 31.16 -45.51
CA GLY A 310 31.29 30.13 -46.48
C GLY A 310 31.78 28.80 -45.86
N ARG A 311 31.66 28.63 -44.54
CA ARG A 311 32.06 27.41 -43.80
C ARG A 311 30.90 26.42 -43.73
N ASN A 312 30.39 26.02 -44.89
CA ASN A 312 29.14 25.25 -44.99
C ASN A 312 29.24 23.86 -44.36
N ALA A 313 30.38 23.18 -44.49
CA ALA A 313 30.59 21.85 -43.89
C ALA A 313 30.55 21.91 -42.33
N ASP A 314 31.12 22.97 -41.74
CA ASP A 314 31.03 23.20 -40.31
C ASP A 314 29.57 23.49 -39.90
N ALA A 315 28.90 24.39 -40.63
CA ALA A 315 27.50 24.73 -40.36
C ALA A 315 26.58 23.50 -40.39
N GLU A 316 26.74 22.61 -41.37
CA GLU A 316 25.99 21.36 -41.49
C GLU A 316 26.26 20.42 -40.30
N SER A 317 27.53 20.21 -39.95
CA SER A 317 27.90 19.41 -38.78
C SER A 317 27.33 19.98 -37.46
N TYR A 318 27.30 21.31 -37.31
CA TYR A 318 26.76 21.94 -36.10
C TYR A 318 25.24 21.90 -36.06
N LEU A 319 24.58 22.05 -37.21
CA LEU A 319 23.14 21.94 -37.32
C LEU A 319 22.68 20.53 -36.91
N ALA A 320 23.40 19.49 -37.35
CA ALA A 320 23.11 18.11 -36.96
C ALA A 320 23.28 17.88 -35.44
N LYS A 321 24.38 18.39 -34.85
CA LYS A 321 24.62 18.31 -33.39
C LYS A 321 23.56 19.07 -32.60
N PHE A 322 23.18 20.25 -33.06
CA PHE A 322 22.13 21.06 -32.44
C PHE A 322 20.77 20.38 -32.52
N ALA A 323 20.41 19.82 -33.68
CA ALA A 323 19.16 19.06 -33.85
C ALA A 323 19.11 17.80 -32.96
N LYS A 324 20.24 17.07 -32.82
CA LYS A 324 20.34 15.93 -31.89
C LYS A 324 20.13 16.37 -30.44
N MET A 325 20.81 17.43 -30.02
CA MET A 325 20.68 17.97 -28.66
C MET A 325 19.25 18.43 -28.37
N MET A 326 18.59 19.10 -29.32
CA MET A 326 17.19 19.52 -29.17
C MET A 326 16.23 18.36 -29.04
N ARG A 327 16.49 17.26 -29.75
CA ARG A 327 15.69 16.05 -29.62
C ARG A 327 15.85 15.43 -28.23
N HIS A 328 17.09 15.29 -27.76
CA HIS A 328 17.37 14.81 -26.39
C HIS A 328 16.72 15.71 -25.33
N THR A 329 16.75 17.04 -25.51
CA THR A 329 16.08 17.97 -24.60
C THR A 329 14.58 17.73 -24.53
N LEU A 330 13.91 17.39 -25.65
CA LEU A 330 12.48 17.06 -25.64
C LEU A 330 12.22 15.67 -25.05
N GLU A 331 13.01 14.67 -25.43
CA GLU A 331 12.88 13.28 -24.95
C GLU A 331 13.09 13.20 -23.43
N TYR A 332 14.19 13.78 -22.91
CA TYR A 332 14.49 13.78 -21.47
C TYR A 332 13.55 14.64 -20.64
N SER A 333 12.77 15.50 -21.30
CA SER A 333 11.76 16.31 -20.63
C SER A 333 10.49 15.51 -20.30
N GLU A 334 10.22 14.43 -21.03
CA GLU A 334 9.09 13.54 -20.76
C GLU A 334 9.41 12.47 -19.70
N LEU A 335 10.68 12.36 -19.29
CA LEU A 335 11.14 11.40 -18.28
C LEU A 335 11.17 12.04 -16.89
N GLU A 336 10.90 11.24 -15.85
CA GLU A 336 11.06 11.68 -14.46
C GLU A 336 12.54 11.64 -14.03
N GLU A 337 13.28 10.69 -14.60
CA GLU A 337 14.65 10.34 -14.28
C GLU A 337 15.47 9.96 -15.51
N VAL A 338 16.79 10.12 -15.41
CA VAL A 338 17.78 9.74 -16.42
C VAL A 338 18.98 9.09 -15.75
N THR A 339 19.72 8.27 -16.48
CA THR A 339 20.98 7.74 -15.96
C THR A 339 22.03 8.85 -15.88
N LEU A 340 22.99 8.71 -14.97
CA LEU A 340 24.11 9.63 -14.87
C LEU A 340 24.93 9.64 -16.17
N GLU A 341 25.00 8.52 -16.89
CA GLU A 341 25.63 8.47 -18.21
C GLU A 341 24.92 9.40 -19.20
N GLN A 342 23.59 9.33 -19.29
CA GLN A 342 22.77 10.18 -20.16
C GLN A 342 22.94 11.67 -19.86
N GLU A 343 22.94 12.04 -18.57
CA GLU A 343 23.19 13.43 -18.15
C GLU A 343 24.60 13.88 -18.57
N ILE A 344 25.63 13.05 -18.37
CA ILE A 344 27.00 13.37 -18.77
C ILE A 344 27.12 13.50 -20.28
N GLU A 345 26.49 12.62 -21.07
CA GLU A 345 26.50 12.72 -22.53
C GLU A 345 25.86 14.04 -22.98
N PHE A 346 24.72 14.39 -22.40
CA PHE A 346 24.03 15.65 -22.68
C PHE A 346 24.92 16.86 -22.37
N LEU A 347 25.52 16.91 -21.17
CA LEU A 347 26.42 18.00 -20.77
C LEU A 347 27.65 18.11 -21.70
N LYS A 348 28.23 16.99 -22.14
CA LYS A 348 29.33 16.99 -23.13
C LYS A 348 28.90 17.62 -24.45
N GLN A 349 27.73 17.26 -24.98
CA GLN A 349 27.20 17.82 -26.23
C GLN A 349 26.95 19.32 -26.09
N TYR A 350 26.31 19.74 -25.00
CA TYR A 350 26.02 21.14 -24.69
C TYR A 350 27.30 21.99 -24.61
N LEU A 351 28.34 21.47 -23.96
CA LEU A 351 29.63 22.14 -23.81
C LEU A 351 30.43 22.19 -25.12
N ASP A 352 30.42 21.14 -25.95
CA ASP A 352 31.07 21.13 -27.27
C ASP A 352 30.49 22.22 -28.18
N ILE A 353 29.16 22.36 -28.21
CA ILE A 353 28.47 23.40 -28.99
C ILE A 353 28.90 24.79 -28.52
N ASN A 354 28.87 25.08 -27.22
CA ASN A 354 29.27 26.38 -26.69
C ASN A 354 30.75 26.68 -26.94
N ARG A 355 31.63 25.71 -26.67
CA ARG A 355 33.08 25.82 -26.89
C ARG A 355 33.39 26.26 -28.33
N LYS A 356 32.73 25.65 -29.31
CA LYS A 356 32.98 25.92 -30.73
C LYS A 356 32.30 27.18 -31.25
N LEU A 357 31.01 27.34 -31.01
CA LEU A 357 30.22 28.42 -31.60
C LEU A 357 30.44 29.77 -30.90
N ARG A 358 30.65 29.76 -29.58
CA ARG A 358 30.73 30.99 -28.79
C ARG A 358 32.14 31.35 -28.35
N PHE A 359 32.93 30.35 -27.97
CA PHE A 359 34.25 30.57 -27.37
C PHE A 359 35.41 30.31 -28.34
N ARG A 360 35.16 29.90 -29.59
CA ARG A 360 36.19 29.62 -30.61
C ARG A 360 37.32 28.74 -30.06
N ASP A 361 36.95 27.65 -29.39
CA ASP A 361 37.84 26.69 -28.72
C ASP A 361 38.61 27.19 -27.49
N LYS A 362 38.24 28.34 -26.92
CA LYS A 362 38.86 28.89 -25.69
C LYS A 362 38.14 28.52 -24.39
N LEU A 363 37.13 27.64 -24.47
CA LEU A 363 36.47 27.06 -23.31
C LEU A 363 37.08 25.67 -23.04
N ASN A 364 37.55 25.46 -21.82
CA ASN A 364 38.13 24.19 -21.37
C ASN A 364 37.20 23.49 -20.38
N PRO A 365 36.21 22.71 -20.86
CA PRO A 365 35.34 21.93 -19.99
C PRO A 365 36.03 20.65 -19.50
N LYS A 366 35.82 20.31 -18.24
CA LYS A 366 36.25 19.05 -17.63
C LYS A 366 35.09 18.44 -16.85
N ILE A 367 34.72 17.21 -17.17
CA ILE A 367 33.72 16.44 -16.41
C ILE A 367 34.44 15.30 -15.70
N ILE A 368 34.23 15.20 -14.39
CA ILE A 368 34.82 14.20 -13.50
C ILE A 368 33.67 13.37 -12.92
N PHE A 369 33.79 12.05 -12.98
CA PHE A 369 32.77 11.11 -12.53
C PHE A 369 33.44 9.91 -11.85
N PRO A 370 32.72 9.17 -10.98
CA PRO A 370 33.28 8.03 -10.26
C PRO A 370 33.73 6.93 -11.25
N LYS A 371 34.97 6.46 -11.13
CA LYS A 371 35.57 5.48 -12.05
C LYS A 371 35.21 4.02 -11.75
N ASN A 372 34.69 3.75 -10.55
CA ASN A 372 34.46 2.40 -10.04
C ASN A 372 32.98 2.01 -9.97
N GLN A 373 32.10 2.76 -10.64
CA GLN A 373 30.67 2.51 -10.64
C GLN A 373 30.13 2.47 -12.07
N ASP A 374 29.09 1.68 -12.26
CA ASP A 374 28.35 1.69 -13.50
C ASP A 374 27.47 2.95 -13.52
N LEU A 375 27.69 3.81 -14.51
CA LEU A 375 26.97 5.09 -14.60
C LEU A 375 25.52 4.88 -15.07
N ASP A 376 25.22 3.72 -15.66
CA ASP A 376 23.87 3.34 -16.07
C ASP A 376 22.98 2.92 -14.90
N ASP A 377 23.57 2.48 -13.79
CA ASP A 377 22.84 2.08 -12.58
C ASP A 377 22.46 3.29 -11.69
N LEU A 378 23.04 4.47 -11.95
CA LEU A 378 22.81 5.69 -11.18
C LEU A 378 21.71 6.53 -11.82
N LEU A 379 20.49 6.44 -11.30
CA LEU A 379 19.37 7.28 -11.73
C LEU A 379 19.34 8.59 -10.94
N ILE A 380 19.26 9.70 -11.68
CA ILE A 380 19.13 11.03 -11.12
C ILE A 380 17.91 11.75 -11.71
N PRO A 381 17.31 12.70 -10.96
CA PRO A 381 16.26 13.53 -11.50
C PRO A 381 16.74 14.28 -12.74
N THR A 382 16.01 14.12 -13.84
CA THR A 382 16.35 14.77 -15.11
C THR A 382 16.41 16.30 -14.94
N MET A 383 17.23 16.99 -15.74
CA MET A 383 17.18 18.44 -15.90
C MET A 383 17.48 19.32 -14.67
N ILE A 384 18.16 18.79 -13.64
CA ILE A 384 18.55 19.59 -12.46
C ILE A 384 19.91 20.29 -12.64
N VAL A 385 20.91 19.63 -13.23
CA VAL A 385 22.29 20.14 -13.29
C VAL A 385 22.47 21.19 -14.39
N GLN A 386 21.79 21.02 -15.52
CA GLN A 386 21.89 21.90 -16.69
C GLN A 386 21.75 23.40 -16.35
N PRO A 387 20.73 23.89 -15.62
CA PRO A 387 20.57 25.32 -15.30
C PRO A 387 21.80 25.96 -14.66
N PHE A 388 22.50 25.22 -13.80
CA PHE A 388 23.72 25.70 -13.14
C PHE A 388 24.90 25.79 -14.10
N VAL A 389 25.04 24.79 -14.98
CA VAL A 389 26.04 24.77 -16.06
C VAL A 389 25.79 25.90 -17.06
N GLU A 390 24.53 26.17 -17.41
CA GLU A 390 24.16 27.31 -18.26
C GLU A 390 24.57 28.64 -17.62
N ASN A 391 24.33 28.79 -16.32
CA ASN A 391 24.70 30.01 -15.60
C ASN A 391 26.22 30.21 -15.53
N ALA A 392 26.98 29.15 -15.28
CA ALA A 392 28.44 29.18 -15.29
C ALA A 392 28.99 29.69 -16.65
N ILE A 393 28.42 29.21 -17.76
CA ILE A 393 28.82 29.65 -19.10
C ILE A 393 28.38 31.09 -19.37
N GLU A 394 27.10 31.40 -19.18
CA GLU A 394 26.53 32.65 -19.67
C GLU A 394 26.84 33.86 -18.82
N HIS A 395 26.95 33.66 -17.51
CA HIS A 395 27.20 34.73 -16.56
C HIS A 395 28.64 34.71 -16.04
N GLY A 396 29.20 33.52 -15.81
CA GLY A 396 30.57 33.37 -15.33
C GLY A 396 31.60 33.65 -16.44
N ILE A 397 31.64 32.77 -17.44
CA ILE A 397 32.77 32.69 -18.39
C ILE A 397 32.58 33.60 -19.62
N ARG A 398 31.36 33.74 -20.15
CA ARG A 398 31.09 34.55 -21.36
C ARG A 398 31.67 35.97 -21.33
N PRO A 399 31.62 36.72 -20.21
CA PRO A 399 32.26 38.05 -20.13
C PRO A 399 33.78 38.03 -20.36
N LYS A 400 34.47 36.92 -20.08
CA LYS A 400 35.92 36.74 -20.28
C LYS A 400 36.29 36.21 -21.67
N GLN A 401 35.32 35.68 -22.42
CA GLN A 401 35.50 35.04 -23.74
C GLN A 401 36.44 33.82 -23.77
N ALA A 402 36.95 33.38 -22.62
CA ALA A 402 37.78 32.21 -22.41
C ALA A 402 37.71 31.82 -20.93
N GLY A 403 37.84 30.52 -20.62
CA GLY A 403 37.82 30.05 -19.23
C GLY A 403 37.75 28.54 -19.09
N ASN A 404 37.81 28.09 -17.84
CA ASN A 404 37.74 26.71 -17.41
C ASN A 404 36.42 26.45 -16.67
N LEU A 405 35.82 25.30 -16.95
CA LEU A 405 34.60 24.84 -16.29
C LEU A 405 34.81 23.39 -15.86
N THR A 406 34.71 23.12 -14.56
CA THR A 406 34.78 21.77 -14.02
C THR A 406 33.43 21.35 -13.47
N ILE A 407 32.96 20.17 -13.84
CA ILE A 407 31.77 19.52 -13.29
C ILE A 407 32.22 18.21 -12.67
N SER A 408 32.02 18.01 -11.38
CA SER A 408 32.37 16.76 -10.69
C SER A 408 31.16 16.12 -10.04
N PHE A 409 31.05 14.80 -10.20
CA PHE A 409 30.06 13.96 -9.54
C PHE A 409 30.77 13.06 -8.53
N GLU A 410 30.33 13.12 -7.27
CA GLU A 410 30.90 12.41 -6.13
C GLU A 410 29.78 11.76 -5.34
N LEU A 411 29.89 10.47 -5.03
CA LEU A 411 29.00 9.84 -4.05
C LEU A 411 29.48 10.16 -2.65
N LEU A 412 28.55 10.40 -1.74
CA LEU A 412 28.89 10.64 -0.35
C LEU A 412 29.16 9.31 0.36
N GLU A 413 30.27 9.23 1.09
CA GLU A 413 30.59 8.04 1.90
C GLU A 413 29.62 7.84 3.06
N ASP A 414 28.99 8.93 3.53
CA ASP A 414 28.08 8.93 4.68
C ASP A 414 26.59 8.73 4.29
N ASP A 415 26.24 8.81 3.00
CA ASP A 415 24.86 8.65 2.51
C ASP A 415 24.83 8.13 1.07
N GLU A 416 24.61 6.82 0.92
CA GLU A 416 24.54 6.12 -0.38
C GLU A 416 23.35 6.55 -1.25
N ARG A 417 22.45 7.39 -0.75
CA ARG A 417 21.27 7.88 -1.48
C ARG A 417 21.47 9.25 -2.12
N LEU A 418 22.64 9.88 -1.92
CA LEU A 418 22.91 11.23 -2.42
C LEU A 418 24.14 11.27 -3.33
N LEU A 419 23.95 11.87 -4.49
CA LEU A 419 25.01 12.21 -5.42
C LEU A 419 25.33 13.71 -5.33
N LYS A 420 26.55 14.05 -4.95
CA LYS A 420 27.03 15.43 -4.90
C LYS A 420 27.56 15.85 -6.26
N CYS A 421 26.93 16.84 -6.87
CA CYS A 421 27.38 17.49 -8.09
C CYS A 421 28.00 18.85 -7.79
N VAL A 422 29.26 19.08 -8.19
CA VAL A 422 29.95 20.36 -8.04
C VAL A 422 30.21 20.97 -9.40
N ILE A 423 29.74 22.21 -9.61
CA ILE A 423 30.00 23.01 -10.80
C ILE A 423 30.91 24.17 -10.41
N GLU A 424 32.10 24.26 -11.01
CA GLU A 424 33.08 25.31 -10.72
C GLU A 424 33.55 25.99 -12.01
N ASP A 425 33.37 27.32 -12.10
CA ASP A 425 33.86 28.15 -13.19
C ASP A 425 34.93 29.13 -12.72
N ASP A 426 35.86 29.51 -13.61
CA ASP A 426 36.87 30.55 -13.34
C ASP A 426 36.45 31.94 -13.87
N GLY A 427 35.15 32.19 -13.96
CA GLY A 427 34.53 33.38 -14.52
C GLY A 427 34.65 34.62 -13.64
N VAL A 428 33.72 35.56 -13.81
CA VAL A 428 33.76 36.86 -13.10
C VAL A 428 33.33 36.79 -11.62
N GLY A 429 32.79 35.66 -11.17
CA GLY A 429 32.22 35.49 -9.82
C GLY A 429 30.74 35.85 -9.75
N PHE A 430 30.01 35.19 -8.85
CA PHE A 430 28.57 35.32 -8.66
C PHE A 430 28.17 36.74 -8.25
N ASN A 431 28.92 37.35 -7.33
CA ASN A 431 28.58 38.67 -6.76
C ASN A 431 28.79 39.81 -7.77
N LYS A 432 29.93 39.80 -8.49
CA LYS A 432 30.20 40.76 -9.58
C LYS A 432 29.24 40.59 -10.76
N GLY A 433 28.77 39.36 -11.01
CA GLY A 433 27.72 39.06 -11.97
C GLY A 433 26.37 39.70 -11.61
N ARG A 434 26.00 39.70 -10.32
CA ARG A 434 24.79 40.38 -9.80
C ARG A 434 24.88 41.90 -9.86
N GLU A 435 26.03 42.49 -9.51
CA GLU A 435 26.24 43.94 -9.52
C GLU A 435 26.10 44.55 -10.93
N LYS A 436 26.69 43.92 -11.96
CA LYS A 436 26.54 44.37 -13.36
C LYS A 436 25.10 44.25 -13.88
N GLN A 437 24.32 43.30 -13.36
CA GLN A 437 22.93 43.09 -13.75
C GLN A 437 21.98 44.06 -13.03
N ALA A 438 22.25 44.41 -11.77
CA ALA A 438 21.51 45.44 -11.03
C ALA A 438 21.60 46.82 -11.70
N ALA A 439 22.69 47.09 -12.43
CA ALA A 439 22.88 48.32 -13.19
C ALA A 439 22.09 48.40 -14.52
N GLN A 440 21.44 47.30 -14.99
CA GLN A 440 20.68 47.26 -16.25
C GLN A 440 19.20 46.92 -16.00
N MET A 441 18.35 47.97 -15.89
CA MET A 441 16.92 47.86 -15.54
C MET A 441 16.04 46.99 -16.47
N SER A 442 16.43 46.74 -17.73
CA SER A 442 15.62 45.95 -18.68
C SER A 442 15.79 44.42 -18.53
N PHE A 443 16.82 43.96 -17.81
CA PHE A 443 17.14 42.53 -17.66
C PHE A 443 16.54 41.87 -16.41
N GLN A 444 15.90 42.63 -15.52
CA GLN A 444 15.41 42.14 -14.22
C GLN A 444 14.22 41.17 -14.30
N LYS A 445 13.45 41.13 -15.40
CA LYS A 445 12.14 40.45 -15.41
C LYS A 445 12.14 38.97 -15.81
N HIS A 446 13.21 38.44 -16.41
CA HIS A 446 13.14 37.14 -17.10
C HIS A 446 14.01 36.01 -16.54
N ARG A 447 14.94 36.25 -15.60
CA ARG A 447 16.05 35.30 -15.37
C ARG A 447 16.15 34.63 -13.99
N SER A 448 15.58 35.17 -12.91
CA SER A 448 15.63 34.50 -11.58
C SER A 448 14.69 33.30 -11.46
N ARG A 449 13.64 33.27 -12.30
CA ARG A 449 12.57 32.28 -12.22
C ARG A 449 13.00 30.86 -12.59
N GLY A 450 13.99 30.70 -13.48
CA GLY A 450 14.50 29.37 -13.86
C GLY A 450 15.21 28.69 -12.69
N MET A 451 16.07 29.42 -11.99
CA MET A 451 16.75 28.91 -10.80
C MET A 451 15.79 28.67 -9.64
N GLU A 452 14.86 29.59 -9.39
CA GLU A 452 13.81 29.41 -8.37
C GLU A 452 13.00 28.14 -8.61
N ILE A 453 12.61 27.85 -9.86
CA ILE A 453 11.87 26.63 -10.21
C ILE A 453 12.71 25.37 -10.02
N THR A 454 13.99 25.39 -10.42
CA THR A 454 14.90 24.24 -10.23
C THR A 454 15.13 23.97 -8.74
N THR A 455 15.31 25.01 -7.93
CA THR A 455 15.44 24.89 -6.47
C THR A 455 14.17 24.36 -5.82
N GLU A 456 12.99 24.91 -6.16
CA GLU A 456 11.70 24.45 -5.62
C GLU A 456 11.46 22.97 -5.97
N ARG A 457 11.79 22.57 -7.20
CA ARG A 457 11.68 21.16 -7.63
C ARG A 457 12.64 20.26 -6.88
N LEU A 458 13.89 20.65 -6.70
CA LEU A 458 14.88 19.84 -5.99
C LEU A 458 14.47 19.60 -4.54
N ASN A 459 14.01 20.65 -3.85
CA ASN A 459 13.54 20.54 -2.46
C ASN A 459 12.37 19.56 -2.35
N LEU A 460 11.40 19.64 -3.27
CA LEU A 460 10.24 18.74 -3.28
C LEU A 460 10.63 17.28 -3.53
N LEU A 461 11.64 17.03 -4.38
CA LEU A 461 12.14 15.67 -4.62
C LEU A 461 12.80 15.08 -3.36
N HIS A 462 13.53 15.89 -2.60
CA HIS A 462 14.08 15.45 -1.31
C HIS A 462 12.99 15.17 -0.28
N GLU A 463 11.95 16.02 -0.19
CA GLU A 463 10.81 15.81 0.71
C GLU A 463 10.09 14.47 0.42
N LEU A 464 9.89 14.12 -0.86
CA LEU A 464 9.25 12.87 -1.26
C LEU A 464 10.07 11.62 -0.88
N GLN A 465 11.38 11.74 -0.81
CA GLN A 465 12.28 10.65 -0.40
C GLN A 465 12.52 10.58 1.11
N GLY A 466 11.91 11.49 1.89
CA GLY A 466 12.12 11.56 3.34
C GLY A 466 13.48 12.13 3.73
N ASN A 467 14.16 12.85 2.82
CA ASN A 467 15.39 13.55 3.11
C ASN A 467 15.06 14.91 3.76
N GLU A 468 15.27 15.03 5.07
CA GLU A 468 15.02 16.28 5.82
C GLU A 468 16.24 17.23 5.75
N GLY A 469 16.07 18.42 5.17
CA GLY A 469 17.11 19.45 5.13
C GLY A 469 16.72 20.66 4.27
N GLU A 470 17.28 21.84 4.54
CA GLU A 470 16.96 23.09 3.81
C GLU A 470 18.05 23.52 2.80
N ASN A 471 19.15 22.76 2.67
CA ASN A 471 20.37 23.26 2.03
C ASN A 471 20.96 22.32 0.95
N PHE A 472 20.11 21.88 0.02
CA PHE A 472 20.50 21.00 -1.10
C PHE A 472 21.25 21.73 -2.23
N ILE A 473 21.26 23.06 -2.22
CA ILE A 473 22.03 23.89 -3.18
C ILE A 473 22.85 24.91 -2.39
N GLN A 474 24.17 24.91 -2.63
CA GLN A 474 25.09 25.88 -2.04
C GLN A 474 25.84 26.62 -3.13
N ILE A 475 25.86 27.95 -3.06
CA ILE A 475 26.54 28.81 -4.03
C ILE A 475 27.60 29.63 -3.29
N ALA A 476 28.84 29.59 -3.76
CA ALA A 476 29.96 30.34 -3.19
C ALA A 476 30.77 31.04 -4.29
N ASP A 477 31.25 32.26 -4.01
CA ASP A 477 32.21 32.94 -4.87
C ASP A 477 33.62 32.44 -4.56
N ILE A 478 34.39 32.07 -5.59
CA ILE A 478 35.75 31.55 -5.42
C ILE A 478 36.68 32.64 -4.87
N SER A 479 36.37 33.92 -5.11
CA SER A 479 37.13 35.01 -4.49
C SER A 479 37.09 34.94 -2.97
N ASP A 480 35.96 34.55 -2.40
CA ASP A 480 35.75 34.52 -0.96
C ASP A 480 36.48 33.31 -0.35
N LEU A 481 36.53 32.19 -1.08
CA LEU A 481 37.26 30.98 -0.70
C LEU A 481 38.79 31.11 -0.82
N THR A 482 39.28 32.03 -1.65
CA THR A 482 40.70 32.15 -1.99
C THR A 482 41.35 33.47 -1.53
N ASN A 483 40.66 34.25 -0.69
CA ASN A 483 41.07 35.60 -0.28
C ASN A 483 41.40 36.51 -1.48
N GLY A 484 40.57 36.45 -2.52
CA GLY A 484 40.65 37.28 -3.73
C GLY A 484 41.71 36.87 -4.75
N LYS A 485 42.42 35.75 -4.55
CA LYS A 485 43.44 35.28 -5.50
C LYS A 485 42.86 34.77 -6.81
N ASN A 486 41.71 34.10 -6.74
CA ASN A 486 41.00 33.57 -7.90
C ASN A 486 39.60 34.18 -7.98
N THR A 487 38.98 34.13 -9.16
CA THR A 487 37.62 34.61 -9.41
C THR A 487 36.80 33.50 -10.04
N GLY A 488 35.51 33.42 -9.73
CA GLY A 488 34.64 32.40 -10.31
C GLY A 488 33.54 31.98 -9.36
N THR A 489 32.69 31.04 -9.77
CA THR A 489 31.60 30.55 -8.92
C THR A 489 31.74 29.05 -8.69
N ARG A 490 31.48 28.61 -7.46
CA ARG A 490 31.28 27.22 -7.11
C ARG A 490 29.82 27.00 -6.72
N VAL A 491 29.17 26.03 -7.35
CA VAL A 491 27.83 25.57 -7.00
C VAL A 491 27.91 24.10 -6.60
N ILE A 492 27.36 23.76 -5.44
CA ILE A 492 27.19 22.39 -4.98
C ILE A 492 25.70 22.08 -5.02
N VAL A 493 25.33 21.00 -5.70
CA VAL A 493 23.97 20.49 -5.83
C VAL A 493 23.95 19.07 -5.28
N MET A 494 23.11 18.83 -4.28
CA MET A 494 22.86 17.50 -3.75
C MET A 494 21.72 16.89 -4.55
N LEU A 495 22.00 15.82 -5.29
CA LEU A 495 21.02 15.11 -6.10
C LEU A 495 20.55 13.85 -5.36
N PRO A 496 19.24 13.63 -5.21
CA PRO A 496 18.73 12.35 -4.74
C PRO A 496 18.97 11.27 -5.81
N LEU A 497 19.45 10.10 -5.40
CA LEU A 497 19.44 8.92 -6.25
C LEU A 497 18.05 8.27 -6.22
N LEU A 498 17.58 7.85 -7.38
CA LEU A 498 16.27 7.22 -7.55
C LEU A 498 16.46 5.70 -7.71
N ASP A 499 15.58 4.91 -7.10
CA ASP A 499 15.63 3.44 -7.19
C ASP A 499 15.01 2.97 -8.52
N GLN A 500 15.62 1.99 -9.19
CA GLN A 500 14.98 1.28 -10.31
C GLN A 500 13.80 0.47 -9.77
N GLU A 501 12.55 0.85 -10.06
CA GLU A 501 11.35 0.03 -9.78
C GLU A 501 11.33 -1.29 -10.55
#